data_AF-A0A9P6WUJ3-F1
#
_entry.id   AF-A0A9P6WUJ3-F1
#
_cell.length_a   1.000
_cell.length_b   1.000
_cell.length_c   1.000
_cell.angle_alpha   90.00
_cell.angle_beta   90.00
_cell.angle_gamma   90.00
#
_symmetry.space_group_name_H-M   'P 1'
#
loop_
_entity.id
_entity.type
_entity.pdbx_description
1 polymer ?
#
loop_
_entity_poly.entity_id
_entity_poly.type
_entity_poly.pdbx_seq_one_letter_code
_entity_poly.pdbx_strand_id
1 'polypeptide(L)'
;MPKSLSADIKNDIKSALLAGKDSMDVASRLGVTYATVNNYANKFFPNRQRGLGGRPMVVSAQTKRFIKIQVVQGQLKTAREVHDKLMELGYSVSYKTAINVLKSMNFFSAIKVKKPLLTTKHMKRRLAWAKKYQNWTTDDWRRVVFSDETKVNIWGSDGCN
;
A
#
# COMPACT_ATOMS: atom_id res chain seq x y z
N MET A 1 -13.57 -38.23 -15.58
CA MET A 1 -13.25 -36.82 -15.91
C MET A 1 -14.47 -36.19 -16.59
N PRO A 2 -14.80 -34.91 -16.34
CA PRO A 2 -15.91 -34.27 -17.03
C PRO A 2 -15.66 -34.23 -18.54
N LYS A 3 -16.71 -34.52 -19.33
CA LYS A 3 -16.62 -34.57 -20.80
C LYS A 3 -16.33 -33.17 -21.36
N SER A 4 -15.31 -33.08 -22.21
CA SER A 4 -14.99 -31.85 -22.94
C SER A 4 -16.06 -31.60 -24.01
N LEU A 5 -16.44 -30.33 -24.20
CA LEU A 5 -17.34 -29.91 -25.30
C LEU A 5 -16.80 -30.33 -26.67
N SER A 6 -17.71 -30.62 -27.61
CA SER A 6 -17.36 -30.90 -29.01
C SER A 6 -16.56 -29.74 -29.61
N ALA A 7 -15.69 -30.04 -30.57
CA ALA A 7 -14.92 -29.04 -31.30
C ALA A 7 -15.84 -28.03 -32.03
N ASP A 8 -16.99 -28.50 -32.53
CA ASP A 8 -17.96 -27.67 -33.24
C ASP A 8 -18.57 -26.62 -32.30
N ILE A 9 -19.02 -27.04 -31.12
CA ILE A 9 -19.59 -26.13 -30.12
C ILE A 9 -18.54 -25.11 -29.64
N LYS A 10 -17.28 -25.51 -29.53
CA LYS A 10 -16.17 -24.58 -29.20
C LYS A 10 -15.95 -23.54 -30.29
N ASN A 11 -16.01 -23.95 -31.56
CA ASN A 11 -15.87 -23.05 -32.71
C ASN A 11 -17.07 -22.11 -32.84
N ASP A 12 -18.28 -22.59 -32.57
CA ASP A 12 -19.51 -21.78 -32.54
C ASP A 12 -19.50 -20.74 -31.42
N ILE A 13 -18.99 -21.11 -30.22
CA ILE A 13 -18.75 -20.14 -29.14
C ILE A 13 -17.76 -19.08 -29.62
N LYS A 14 -16.65 -19.49 -30.24
CA LYS A 14 -15.60 -18.57 -30.70
C LYS A 14 -16.13 -17.60 -31.78
N SER A 15 -16.88 -18.10 -32.76
CA SER A 15 -17.44 -17.28 -33.85
C SER A 15 -18.51 -16.32 -33.34
N ALA A 16 -19.39 -16.76 -32.43
CA ALA A 16 -20.42 -15.91 -31.84
C ALA A 16 -19.84 -14.79 -30.97
N LEU A 17 -18.76 -15.05 -30.24
CA LEU A 17 -18.05 -14.04 -29.45
C LEU A 17 -17.26 -13.05 -30.34
N LEU A 18 -16.68 -13.51 -31.45
CA LEU A 18 -16.06 -12.62 -32.45
C LEU A 18 -17.10 -11.68 -33.09
N ALA A 19 -18.32 -12.17 -33.27
CA ALA A 19 -19.45 -11.37 -33.76
C ALA A 19 -20.02 -10.41 -32.70
N GLY A 20 -19.43 -10.31 -31.50
CA GLY A 20 -19.82 -9.37 -30.46
C GLY A 20 -21.12 -9.73 -29.72
N LYS A 21 -21.60 -10.97 -29.82
CA LYS A 21 -22.82 -11.41 -29.12
C LYS A 21 -22.58 -11.55 -27.62
N ASP A 22 -23.63 -11.30 -26.83
CA ASP A 22 -23.55 -11.43 -25.38
C ASP A 22 -23.34 -12.90 -24.95
N SER A 23 -22.53 -13.09 -23.89
CA SER A 23 -22.16 -14.43 -23.43
C SER A 23 -23.36 -15.22 -22.87
N MET A 24 -24.39 -14.54 -22.36
CA MET A 24 -25.64 -15.15 -21.89
C MET A 24 -26.52 -15.63 -23.06
N ASP A 25 -26.54 -14.87 -24.16
CA ASP A 25 -27.29 -15.24 -25.36
C ASP A 25 -26.65 -16.45 -26.06
N VAL A 26 -25.32 -16.48 -26.13
CA VAL A 26 -24.55 -17.62 -26.67
C VAL A 26 -24.79 -18.88 -25.84
N ALA A 27 -24.83 -18.73 -24.51
CA ALA A 27 -25.12 -19.84 -23.59
C ALA A 27 -26.51 -20.42 -23.83
N SER A 28 -27.52 -19.56 -23.90
CA SER A 28 -28.92 -19.96 -24.15
C SER A 28 -29.09 -20.64 -25.52
N ARG A 29 -28.46 -20.10 -26.56
CA ARG A 29 -28.54 -20.64 -27.93
C ARG A 29 -27.88 -22.00 -28.10
N LEU A 30 -26.72 -22.21 -27.46
CA LEU A 30 -25.92 -23.42 -27.63
C LEU A 30 -26.20 -24.48 -26.55
N GLY A 31 -27.16 -24.23 -25.64
CA GLY A 31 -27.53 -25.16 -24.56
C GLY A 31 -26.40 -25.43 -23.56
N VAL A 32 -25.47 -24.47 -23.39
CA VAL A 32 -24.32 -24.57 -22.49
C VAL A 32 -24.43 -23.54 -21.38
N THR A 33 -23.82 -23.80 -20.23
CA THR A 33 -23.88 -22.86 -19.10
C THR A 33 -23.08 -21.59 -19.39
N TYR A 34 -23.55 -20.45 -18.86
CA TYR A 34 -22.84 -19.16 -18.92
C TYR A 34 -21.37 -19.28 -18.49
N ALA A 35 -21.11 -20.00 -17.39
CA ALA A 35 -19.75 -20.21 -16.89
C ALA A 35 -18.86 -20.93 -17.92
N THR A 36 -19.41 -21.88 -18.68
CA THR A 36 -18.67 -22.60 -19.72
C THR A 36 -18.32 -21.66 -20.87
N VAL A 37 -19.27 -20.88 -21.37
CA VAL A 37 -19.03 -19.86 -22.40
C VAL A 37 -17.98 -18.85 -21.92
N ASN A 38 -18.09 -18.37 -20.67
CA ASN A 38 -17.15 -17.41 -20.10
C ASN A 38 -15.73 -17.99 -19.94
N ASN A 39 -15.61 -19.26 -19.56
CA ASN A 39 -14.33 -19.98 -19.49
C ASN A 39 -13.67 -20.11 -20.86
N TYR A 40 -14.43 -20.47 -21.90
CA TYR A 40 -13.92 -20.52 -23.27
C TYR A 40 -13.61 -19.12 -23.82
N ALA A 41 -14.41 -18.10 -23.48
CA ALA A 41 -14.13 -16.72 -23.82
C ALA A 41 -12.79 -16.25 -23.23
N ASN A 42 -12.51 -16.56 -21.96
CA ASN A 42 -11.23 -16.25 -21.33
C ASN A 42 -10.07 -17.03 -21.95
N LYS A 43 -10.32 -18.26 -22.43
CA LYS A 43 -9.32 -19.10 -23.10
C LYS A 43 -9.00 -18.61 -24.51
N PHE A 44 -10.00 -18.17 -25.28
CA PHE A 44 -9.82 -17.68 -26.65
C PHE A 44 -9.35 -16.23 -26.72
N PHE A 45 -9.73 -15.41 -25.75
CA PHE A 45 -9.43 -13.98 -25.70
C PHE A 45 -8.69 -13.62 -24.40
N PRO A 46 -7.37 -13.88 -24.32
CA PRO A 46 -6.59 -13.62 -23.12
C PRO A 46 -6.55 -12.12 -22.73
N ASN A 47 -6.73 -11.22 -23.71
CA ASN A 47 -6.75 -9.76 -23.51
C ASN A 47 -8.15 -9.19 -23.22
N ARG A 48 -9.17 -10.04 -23.01
CA ARG A 48 -10.52 -9.58 -22.70
C ARG A 48 -10.54 -8.81 -21.37
N GLN A 49 -11.11 -7.62 -21.36
CA GLN A 49 -11.32 -6.88 -20.12
C GLN A 49 -12.30 -7.64 -19.24
N ARG A 50 -11.79 -8.11 -18.10
CA ARG A 50 -12.61 -8.73 -17.07
C ARG A 50 -13.20 -7.63 -16.20
N GLY A 51 -14.46 -7.77 -15.83
CA GLY A 51 -14.99 -7.02 -14.69
C GLY A 51 -14.08 -7.30 -13.49
N LEU A 52 -13.50 -6.24 -12.92
CA LEU A 52 -12.75 -6.35 -11.68
C LEU A 52 -13.77 -6.77 -10.62
N GLY A 53 -13.80 -8.07 -10.31
CA GLY A 53 -14.64 -8.58 -9.24
C GLY A 53 -14.26 -7.91 -7.93
N GLY A 54 -15.25 -7.67 -7.08
CA GLY A 54 -15.05 -7.11 -5.74
C GLY A 54 -15.85 -5.84 -5.48
N ARG A 55 -15.74 -5.35 -4.26
CA ARG A 55 -16.45 -4.16 -3.79
C ARG A 55 -15.79 -2.90 -4.36
N PRO A 56 -16.55 -1.96 -4.95
CA PRO A 56 -16.00 -0.68 -5.38
C PRO A 56 -15.38 0.07 -4.20
N MET A 57 -14.31 0.82 -4.49
CA MET A 57 -13.65 1.64 -3.47
C MET A 57 -14.59 2.74 -2.98
N VAL A 58 -14.75 2.85 -1.66
CA VAL A 58 -15.60 3.85 -1.01
C VAL A 58 -15.09 5.28 -1.23
N VAL A 59 -13.77 5.46 -1.36
CA VAL A 59 -13.13 6.75 -1.60
C VAL A 59 -12.42 6.72 -2.95
N SER A 60 -12.70 7.73 -3.77
CA SER A 60 -12.13 7.84 -5.13
C SER A 60 -10.60 7.97 -5.10
N ALA A 61 -9.95 7.57 -6.19
CA ALA A 61 -8.49 7.70 -6.33
C ALA A 61 -8.02 9.18 -6.23
N GLN A 62 -8.84 10.12 -6.74
CA GLN A 62 -8.55 11.55 -6.68
C GLN A 62 -8.57 12.07 -5.24
N THR A 63 -9.61 11.73 -4.47
CA THR A 63 -9.70 12.12 -3.06
C THR A 63 -8.58 11.48 -2.23
N LYS A 64 -8.23 10.21 -2.49
CA LYS A 64 -7.06 9.58 -1.85
C LYS A 64 -5.77 10.37 -2.11
N ARG A 65 -5.52 10.77 -3.37
CA ARG A 65 -4.35 11.58 -3.73
C ARG A 65 -4.33 12.91 -2.98
N PHE A 66 -5.46 13.58 -2.87
CA PHE A 66 -5.60 14.83 -2.13
C PHE A 66 -5.28 14.66 -0.63
N ILE A 67 -5.89 13.66 0.03
CA ILE A 67 -5.62 13.34 1.44
C ILE A 67 -4.14 12.99 1.64
N LYS A 68 -3.54 12.22 0.72
CA LYS A 68 -2.11 11.87 0.78
C LYS A 68 -1.22 13.11 0.81
N ILE A 69 -1.51 14.12 -0.01
CA ILE A 69 -0.75 15.37 -0.04
C ILE A 69 -0.86 16.08 1.32
N GLN A 70 -2.07 16.21 1.87
CA GLN A 70 -2.27 16.89 3.15
C GLN A 70 -1.58 16.19 4.33
N VAL A 71 -1.61 14.85 4.35
CA VAL A 71 -0.91 14.05 5.38
C VAL A 71 0.60 14.26 5.28
N VAL A 72 1.18 14.22 4.08
CA VAL A 72 2.63 14.43 3.86
C VAL A 72 3.06 15.85 4.22
N GLN A 73 2.21 16.84 3.93
CA GLN A 73 2.44 18.24 4.31
C GLN A 73 2.26 18.50 5.82
N GLY A 74 1.81 17.50 6.59
CA GLY A 74 1.60 17.62 8.03
C GLY A 74 0.36 18.43 8.43
N GLN A 75 -0.56 18.66 7.49
CA GLN A 75 -1.85 19.33 7.74
C GLN A 75 -2.84 18.38 8.42
N LEU A 76 -2.83 17.10 8.04
CA LEU A 76 -3.59 16.03 8.67
C LEU A 76 -2.63 15.10 9.43
N LYS A 77 -2.53 15.28 10.75
CA LYS A 77 -1.62 14.56 11.65
C LYS A 77 -2.24 13.29 12.22
N THR A 78 -3.55 13.29 12.41
CA THR A 78 -4.26 12.17 13.05
C THR A 78 -5.21 11.48 12.09
N ALA A 79 -5.47 10.19 12.32
CA ALA A 79 -6.50 9.46 11.59
C ALA A 79 -7.91 10.05 11.80
N ARG A 80 -8.12 10.77 12.92
CA ARG A 80 -9.37 11.48 13.22
C ARG A 80 -9.55 12.67 12.28
N GLU A 81 -8.52 13.50 12.12
CA GLU A 81 -8.53 14.62 11.16
C GLU A 81 -8.77 14.14 9.73
N VAL A 82 -8.17 13.00 9.34
CA VAL A 82 -8.42 12.39 8.02
C VAL A 82 -9.87 11.94 7.87
N HIS A 83 -10.45 11.34 8.90
CA HIS A 83 -11.86 10.97 8.91
C HIS A 83 -12.77 12.19 8.75
N ASP A 84 -12.54 13.23 9.56
CA ASP A 84 -13.35 14.44 9.56
C ASP A 84 -13.23 15.16 8.21
N LYS A 85 -12.04 15.17 7.60
CA LYS A 85 -11.84 15.70 6.25
C LYS A 85 -12.58 14.91 5.18
N LEU A 86 -12.67 13.59 5.31
CA LEU A 86 -13.46 12.77 4.39
C LEU A 86 -14.96 13.05 4.52
N MET A 87 -15.46 13.24 5.75
CA MET A 87 -16.84 13.64 6.02
C MET A 87 -17.16 15.02 5.43
N GLU A 88 -16.24 15.99 5.58
CA GLU A 88 -16.35 17.34 4.99
C GLU A 88 -16.44 17.31 3.46
N LEU A 89 -15.72 16.39 2.82
CA LEU A 89 -15.77 16.18 1.36
C LEU A 89 -17.02 15.42 0.89
N GLY A 90 -17.98 15.14 1.78
CA GLY A 90 -19.25 14.51 1.48
C GLY A 90 -19.23 12.97 1.49
N TYR A 91 -18.16 12.34 2.00
CA TYR A 91 -18.12 10.89 2.14
C TYR A 91 -18.74 10.45 3.47
N SER A 92 -19.74 9.57 3.43
CA SER A 92 -20.24 8.90 4.63
C SER A 92 -19.37 7.67 4.94
N VAL A 93 -18.32 7.87 5.74
CA VAL A 93 -17.33 6.83 6.09
C VAL A 93 -17.20 6.66 7.59
N SER A 94 -16.97 5.43 8.04
CA SER A 94 -16.61 5.20 9.44
C SER A 94 -15.14 5.55 9.69
N TYR A 95 -14.81 5.80 10.96
CA TYR A 95 -13.42 5.98 11.39
C TYR A 95 -12.50 4.83 10.97
N LYS A 96 -13.00 3.59 11.00
CA LYS A 96 -12.25 2.41 10.54
C LYS A 96 -11.96 2.47 9.03
N THR A 97 -12.92 2.94 8.24
CA THR A 97 -12.72 3.14 6.79
C THR A 97 -11.64 4.19 6.53
N ALA A 98 -11.61 5.29 7.30
CA ALA A 98 -10.54 6.29 7.18
C ALA A 98 -9.14 5.69 7.44
N ILE A 99 -9.01 4.84 8.46
CA ILE A 99 -7.76 4.09 8.72
C ILE A 99 -7.42 3.17 7.56
N ASN A 100 -8.39 2.43 7.02
CA ASN A 100 -8.16 1.53 5.88
C ASN A 100 -7.74 2.31 4.62
N VAL A 101 -8.29 3.51 4.42
CA VAL A 101 -7.88 4.42 3.34
C VAL A 101 -6.41 4.83 3.53
N LEU A 102 -6.01 5.23 4.74
CA LEU A 102 -4.61 5.52 5.07
C LEU A 102 -3.67 4.33 4.81
N LYS A 103 -4.05 3.13 5.26
CA LYS A 103 -3.30 1.90 5.01
C LYS A 103 -3.19 1.57 3.52
N SER A 104 -4.27 1.79 2.75
CA SER A 104 -4.24 1.60 1.28
C SER A 104 -3.28 2.56 0.57
N MET A 105 -2.91 3.67 1.22
CA MET A 105 -1.91 4.64 0.75
C MET A 105 -0.53 4.43 1.39
N ASN A 106 -0.34 3.31 2.10
CA ASN A 106 0.88 2.92 2.79
C ASN A 106 1.25 3.82 4.00
N PHE A 107 0.26 4.39 4.67
CA PHE A 107 0.45 5.09 5.95
C PHE A 107 0.14 4.16 7.14
N PHE A 108 1.05 4.16 8.10
CA PHE A 108 0.94 3.38 9.34
C PHE A 108 1.22 4.29 10.53
N SER A 109 0.53 4.01 11.65
CA SER A 109 0.83 4.65 12.92
C SER A 109 2.10 4.06 13.53
N ALA A 110 3.03 4.90 13.91
CA ALA A 110 4.24 4.50 14.64
C ALA A 110 4.55 5.52 15.74
N ILE A 111 5.09 5.05 16.86
CA ILE A 111 5.58 5.92 17.92
C ILE A 111 6.91 6.53 17.44
N LYS A 112 7.01 7.86 17.50
CA LYS A 112 8.24 8.56 17.14
C LYS A 112 9.32 8.24 18.18
N VAL A 113 10.45 7.70 17.72
CA VAL A 113 11.63 7.49 18.57
C VAL A 113 12.14 8.83 19.09
N LYS A 114 12.32 8.95 20.41
CA LYS A 114 12.94 10.13 21.04
C LYS A 114 14.38 10.24 20.53
N LYS A 115 14.73 11.38 19.94
CA LYS A 115 16.07 11.67 19.44
C LYS A 115 16.53 13.02 20.00
N PRO A 116 17.83 13.18 20.34
CA PRO A 116 18.35 14.46 20.76
C PRO A 116 18.18 15.49 19.64
N LEU A 117 17.87 16.74 20.01
CA LEU A 117 17.77 17.82 19.04
C LEU A 117 19.16 18.11 18.45
N LEU A 118 19.30 17.92 17.14
CA LEU A 118 20.52 18.26 16.43
C LEU A 118 20.40 19.67 15.87
N THR A 119 21.23 20.57 16.39
CA THR A 119 21.42 21.89 15.79
C THR A 119 22.20 21.77 14.49
N THR A 120 22.12 22.78 13.63
CA THR A 120 22.90 22.85 12.38
C THR A 120 24.40 22.71 12.63
N LYS A 121 24.90 23.27 13.74
CA LYS A 121 26.29 23.12 14.20
C LYS A 121 26.61 21.68 14.55
N HIS A 122 25.74 20.98 15.28
CA HIS A 122 25.92 19.56 15.62
C HIS A 122 25.98 18.69 14.37
N MET A 123 25.07 18.91 13.41
CA MET A 123 25.01 18.17 12.15
C MET A 123 26.29 18.34 11.33
N LYS A 124 26.78 19.59 11.16
CA LYS A 124 28.03 19.87 10.44
C LYS A 124 29.24 19.19 11.08
N ARG A 125 29.38 19.28 12.41
CA ARG A 125 30.49 18.63 13.14
C ARG A 125 30.46 17.11 13.01
N ARG A 126 29.28 16.51 13.19
CA ARG A 126 29.11 15.05 13.06
C ARG A 126 29.42 14.57 11.64
N LEU A 127 28.96 15.29 10.61
CA LEU A 127 29.25 14.96 9.22
C LEU A 127 30.74 15.10 8.89
N ALA A 128 31.39 16.17 9.34
CA ALA A 128 32.83 16.36 9.14
C ALA A 128 33.65 15.26 9.83
N TRP A 129 33.28 14.88 11.06
CA TRP A 129 33.91 13.77 11.78
C TRP A 129 33.73 12.45 11.03
N ALA A 130 32.51 12.13 10.59
CA ALA A 130 32.24 10.91 9.83
C ALA A 130 33.03 10.86 8.52
N LYS A 131 33.08 11.96 7.76
CA LYS A 131 33.87 12.04 6.53
C LYS A 131 35.37 11.91 6.77
N LYS A 132 35.90 12.50 7.85
CA LYS A 132 37.33 12.43 8.20
C LYS A 132 37.79 10.99 8.42
N TYR A 133 36.92 10.16 9.01
CA TYR A 133 37.24 8.79 9.39
C TYR A 133 36.52 7.73 8.54
N GLN A 134 35.87 8.12 7.42
CA GLN A 134 35.07 7.20 6.59
C GLN A 134 35.91 6.09 5.94
N ASN A 135 37.19 6.37 5.66
CA ASN A 135 38.12 5.46 4.99
C ASN A 135 39.06 4.75 5.97
N TRP A 136 38.82 4.89 7.28
CA TRP A 136 39.65 4.22 8.28
C TRP A 136 39.44 2.71 8.23
N THR A 137 40.57 1.99 8.25
CA THR A 137 40.57 0.54 8.26
C THR A 137 40.34 0.01 9.67
N THR A 138 40.05 -1.28 9.78
CA THR A 138 39.93 -1.97 11.08
C THR A 138 41.19 -1.81 11.93
N ASP A 139 42.39 -1.80 11.32
CA ASP A 139 43.64 -1.62 12.05
C ASP A 139 43.86 -0.19 12.56
N ASP A 140 43.30 0.82 11.88
CA ASP A 140 43.28 2.19 12.37
C ASP A 140 42.37 2.33 13.61
N TRP A 141 41.18 1.71 13.56
CA TRP A 141 40.23 1.72 14.68
C TRP A 141 40.75 0.96 15.91
N ARG A 142 41.55 -0.11 15.72
CA ARG A 142 42.19 -0.85 16.83
C ARG A 142 43.10 0.03 17.69
N ARG A 143 43.58 1.15 17.16
CA ARG A 143 44.45 2.09 17.88
C ARG A 143 43.65 3.12 18.70
N VAL A 144 42.32 3.14 18.57
CA VAL A 144 41.45 4.08 19.28
C VAL A 144 40.79 3.40 20.46
N VAL A 145 40.93 4.01 21.63
CA VAL A 145 40.18 3.65 22.84
C VAL A 145 39.05 4.65 23.01
N PHE A 146 37.81 4.16 23.06
CA PHE A 146 36.65 4.98 23.39
C PHE A 146 36.34 4.82 24.88
N SER A 147 36.20 5.94 25.58
CA SER A 147 35.65 6.00 26.93
C SER A 147 34.43 6.91 26.95
N ASP A 148 33.45 6.54 27.76
CA ASP A 148 32.30 7.38 28.10
C ASP A 148 31.93 7.11 29.56
N GLU A 149 31.28 8.07 30.20
CA GLU A 149 30.81 7.94 31.56
C GLU A 149 29.31 7.64 31.56
N THR A 150 28.90 6.66 32.36
CA THR A 150 27.48 6.36 32.56
C THR A 150 27.14 6.38 34.04
N LYS A 151 25.97 6.92 34.36
CA LYS A 151 25.49 6.96 35.74
C LYS A 151 24.82 5.64 36.09
N VAL A 152 25.25 5.02 37.19
CA VAL A 152 24.64 3.81 37.74
C VAL A 152 24.01 4.15 39.09
N ASN A 153 22.68 4.07 39.16
CA ASN A 153 21.94 4.32 40.40
C ASN A 153 21.68 3.01 41.12
N ILE A 154 22.08 2.94 42.39
CA ILE A 154 21.88 1.75 43.24
C ILE A 154 20.45 1.72 43.81
N TRP A 155 19.87 2.88 44.12
CA TRP A 155 18.49 3.01 44.59
C TRP A 155 17.84 4.30 44.10
N GLY A 156 16.55 4.22 43.71
CA GLY A 156 15.72 5.38 43.36
C GLY A 156 16.04 6.05 42.01
N SER A 157 15.11 6.88 41.54
CA SER A 157 15.34 7.80 40.41
C SER A 157 15.88 9.13 40.92
N ASP A 158 16.79 9.76 40.19
CA ASP A 158 17.46 11.02 40.59
C ASP A 158 16.57 12.28 40.59
N GLY A 159 15.25 12.13 40.49
CA GLY A 159 14.32 13.26 40.53
C GLY A 159 14.33 14.17 39.29
N CYS A 160 14.99 13.80 38.20
CA CYS A 160 14.96 14.58 36.96
C CYS A 160 13.81 14.11 36.05
N ASN A 161 12.66 14.77 36.16
CA ASN A 161 11.62 14.82 35.11
C ASN A 161 11.85 16.03 34.22
#